data_AF-A0A4D6HF12-F1
#
_entry.id   AF-A0A4D6HF12-F1
#
_cell.length_a   1.000
_cell.length_b   1.000
_cell.length_c   1.000
_cell.angle_alpha   90.00
_cell.angle_beta   90.00
_cell.angle_gamma   90.00
#
_symmetry.space_group_name_H-M   'P 1'
#
loop_
_entity.id
_entity.type
_entity.pdbx_description
1 polymer ?
#
loop_
_entity_poly.entity_id
_entity_poly.type
_entity_poly.pdbx_seq_one_letter_code
_entity_poly.pdbx_strand_id
1 'polypeptide(L)'
;MNLDNEAEELASALGTDKQEVKRDLENLVSYSVPLEEAKQSLRRKYGDGGDSGGPEPESKDLANVTTEDSNVTVTGRILTLGKRSIRYQGADHTIYEGEIADATGKLSYTAWEDFGLAAGDTIRAGNAGVREWESNAELNLGESTSVETLDEPLDVPYEIGGDTDLIDVEPGDRGLNVEVSVVDSEQKVIDGRDGETTILSGVLGDETARLPFTDWDPHSEIEAGGSVRIENTYVREFRGSPSINVSEFSRVTALDREVEVAENAPRLSIKQALDSGGMFDVELLGNVIAVRDGSGLIERCPECGRIVQNDQCRTHGQVESVEDLRTKAILDDGSGTVTVILDDELTEVIYGGDVDDAREHARDAMDKEVVADAIREELVGREFRVRGTLSIDDYGANLNADEFAEVEDDPADRAAALLAEVDV
;
A
#
# COMPACT_ATOMS: atom_id res chain seq x y z
N MET A 1 -34.65 10.07 -43.29
CA MET A 1 -33.59 9.30 -43.97
C MET A 1 -33.96 7.84 -43.88
N ASN A 2 -33.86 7.10 -44.98
CA ASN A 2 -34.29 5.70 -45.02
C ASN A 2 -33.12 4.81 -44.61
N LEU A 3 -33.17 4.22 -43.42
CA LEU A 3 -32.14 3.29 -42.91
C LEU A 3 -31.82 2.17 -43.90
N ASP A 4 -32.80 1.77 -44.71
CA ASP A 4 -32.63 0.78 -45.78
C ASP A 4 -31.65 1.21 -46.88
N ASN A 5 -31.64 2.50 -47.24
CA ASN A 5 -30.75 3.02 -48.28
C ASN A 5 -29.32 3.13 -47.73
N GLU A 6 -29.19 3.56 -46.48
CA GLU A 6 -27.90 3.68 -45.79
C GLU A 6 -27.25 2.31 -45.58
N ALA A 7 -28.04 1.30 -45.23
CA ALA A 7 -27.57 -0.08 -45.11
C ALA A 7 -27.20 -0.69 -46.47
N GLU A 8 -27.91 -0.34 -47.55
CA GLU A 8 -27.60 -0.79 -48.91
C GLU A 8 -26.28 -0.19 -49.44
N GLU A 9 -26.08 1.10 -49.22
CA GLU A 9 -24.82 1.78 -49.57
C GLU A 9 -23.64 1.22 -48.77
N LEU A 10 -23.84 0.99 -47.47
CA LEU A 10 -22.79 0.46 -46.58
C LEU A 10 -22.45 -0.99 -46.91
N ALA A 11 -23.45 -1.84 -47.14
CA ALA A 11 -23.27 -3.24 -47.53
C ALA A 11 -22.57 -3.37 -48.89
N SER A 12 -22.95 -2.52 -49.86
CA SER A 12 -22.31 -2.47 -51.18
C SER A 12 -20.85 -2.01 -51.10
N ALA A 13 -20.52 -1.08 -50.21
CA ALA A 13 -19.16 -0.59 -50.01
C ALA A 13 -18.24 -1.59 -49.30
N LEU A 14 -18.80 -2.42 -48.41
CA LEU A 14 -18.05 -3.37 -47.58
C LEU A 14 -18.07 -4.81 -48.14
N GLY A 15 -18.83 -5.06 -49.22
CA GLY A 15 -18.95 -6.40 -49.81
C GLY A 15 -19.70 -7.40 -48.92
N THR A 16 -20.54 -6.91 -48.01
CA THR A 16 -21.27 -7.70 -47.00
C THR A 16 -22.75 -7.81 -47.34
N ASP A 17 -23.47 -8.75 -46.73
CA ASP A 17 -24.92 -8.89 -46.91
C ASP A 17 -25.71 -7.68 -46.37
N LYS A 18 -26.64 -7.17 -47.18
CA LYS A 18 -27.46 -5.99 -46.84
C LYS A 18 -28.36 -6.23 -45.63
N GLN A 19 -28.95 -7.41 -45.48
CA GLN A 19 -29.87 -7.67 -44.37
C GLN A 19 -29.12 -7.74 -43.03
N GLU A 20 -27.89 -8.24 -43.06
CA GLU A 20 -27.01 -8.29 -41.91
C GLU A 20 -26.56 -6.88 -41.46
N VAL A 21 -26.05 -6.07 -42.40
CA VAL A 21 -25.65 -4.68 -42.13
C VAL A 21 -26.83 -3.83 -41.65
N LYS A 22 -28.02 -4.03 -42.22
CA LYS A 22 -29.24 -3.33 -41.81
C LYS A 22 -29.61 -3.61 -40.36
N ARG A 23 -29.64 -4.90 -39.97
CA ARG A 23 -30.01 -5.32 -38.61
C ARG A 23 -29.04 -4.74 -37.57
N ASP A 24 -27.76 -4.72 -37.86
CA ASP A 24 -26.77 -4.15 -36.96
C ASP A 24 -26.85 -2.62 -36.88
N LEU A 25 -27.12 -1.96 -38.01
CA LEU A 25 -27.35 -0.51 -38.04
C LEU A 25 -28.61 -0.13 -37.26
N GLU A 26 -29.68 -0.90 -37.39
CA GLU A 26 -30.92 -0.74 -36.61
C GLU A 26 -30.67 -0.95 -35.10
N ASN A 27 -29.87 -1.96 -34.72
CA ASN A 27 -29.49 -2.19 -33.33
C ASN A 27 -28.73 -0.99 -32.75
N LEU A 28 -27.69 -0.50 -33.43
CA LEU A 28 -26.89 0.62 -32.94
C LEU A 28 -27.71 1.91 -32.80
N VAL A 29 -28.57 2.20 -33.77
CA VAL A 29 -29.47 3.36 -33.70
C VAL A 29 -30.53 3.18 -32.60
N SER A 30 -30.94 1.95 -32.27
CA SER A 30 -31.86 1.68 -31.16
C SER A 30 -31.25 2.00 -29.79
N TYR A 31 -29.92 1.91 -29.67
CA TYR A 31 -29.16 2.36 -28.52
C TYR A 31 -28.79 3.85 -28.57
N SER A 32 -29.48 4.63 -29.40
CA SER A 32 -29.27 6.08 -29.56
C SER A 32 -27.88 6.48 -30.08
N VAL A 33 -27.15 5.55 -30.71
CA VAL A 33 -25.90 5.88 -31.40
C VAL A 33 -26.23 6.71 -32.65
N PRO A 34 -25.61 7.89 -32.84
CA PRO A 34 -25.76 8.69 -34.04
C PRO A 34 -25.48 7.87 -35.31
N LEU A 35 -26.27 8.08 -36.37
CA LEU A 35 -26.21 7.26 -37.59
C LEU A 35 -24.80 7.19 -38.22
N GLU A 36 -24.04 8.29 -38.16
CA GLU A 36 -22.68 8.32 -38.70
C GLU A 36 -21.68 7.53 -37.85
N GLU A 37 -21.83 7.53 -36.53
CA GLU A 37 -21.02 6.70 -35.61
C GLU A 37 -21.38 5.22 -35.76
N ALA A 38 -22.67 4.92 -35.92
CA ALA A 38 -23.15 3.56 -36.18
C ALA A 38 -22.55 3.02 -37.49
N LYS A 39 -22.56 3.81 -38.57
CA LYS A 39 -21.89 3.46 -39.85
C LYS A 39 -20.39 3.27 -39.69
N GLN A 40 -19.69 4.12 -38.94
CA GLN A 40 -18.25 3.96 -38.68
C GLN A 40 -17.96 2.67 -37.90
N SER A 41 -18.78 2.34 -36.91
CA SER A 41 -18.64 1.11 -36.14
C SER A 41 -18.81 -0.12 -37.02
N LEU A 42 -19.78 -0.11 -37.93
CA LEU A 42 -19.98 -1.18 -38.91
C LEU A 42 -18.88 -1.22 -39.98
N ARG A 43 -18.31 -0.08 -40.38
CA ARG A 43 -17.12 -0.05 -41.26
C ARG A 43 -15.91 -0.68 -40.60
N ARG A 44 -15.73 -0.53 -39.28
CA ARG A 44 -14.69 -1.25 -38.53
C ARG A 44 -14.99 -2.74 -38.45
N LYS A 45 -16.24 -3.12 -38.18
CA LYS A 45 -16.67 -4.52 -38.04
C LYS A 45 -16.57 -5.33 -39.34
N TYR A 46 -16.94 -4.73 -40.47
CA TYR A 46 -17.07 -5.43 -41.76
C TYR A 46 -16.03 -5.01 -42.80
N GLY A 47 -15.22 -3.98 -42.54
CA GLY A 47 -14.23 -3.45 -43.47
C GLY A 47 -12.92 -4.22 -43.55
N ASP A 48 -12.84 -5.42 -42.98
CA ASP A 48 -11.62 -6.21 -42.99
C ASP A 48 -11.44 -6.96 -44.32
N GLY A 49 -10.96 -6.20 -45.31
CA GLY A 49 -10.45 -6.70 -46.58
C GLY A 49 -9.32 -5.88 -47.16
N GLY A 50 -8.81 -4.88 -46.41
CA GLY A 50 -7.70 -4.05 -46.87
C GLY A 50 -7.29 -3.02 -45.83
N ASP A 51 -6.16 -3.31 -45.16
CA ASP A 51 -5.17 -2.34 -44.68
C ASP A 51 -5.74 -1.08 -44.01
N SER A 52 -6.30 -1.26 -42.80
CA SER A 52 -6.80 -0.18 -41.93
C SER A 52 -5.71 0.30 -40.97
N GLY A 53 -4.63 0.87 -41.52
CA GLY A 53 -3.63 1.60 -40.76
C GLY A 53 -4.16 2.92 -40.19
N GLY A 54 -4.82 2.89 -39.04
CA GLY A 54 -4.50 3.89 -38.01
C GLY A 54 -3.03 3.69 -37.62
N PRO A 55 -2.29 4.73 -37.19
CA PRO A 55 -0.93 4.50 -36.70
C PRO A 55 -0.99 3.43 -35.61
N GLU A 56 -0.33 2.30 -35.87
CA GLU A 56 -0.18 1.23 -34.89
C GLU A 56 0.43 1.87 -33.63
N PRO A 57 -0.16 1.65 -32.43
CA PRO A 57 0.34 2.25 -31.20
C PRO A 57 1.84 2.00 -31.08
N GLU A 58 2.59 3.05 -30.75
CA GLU A 58 4.05 3.00 -30.72
C GLU A 58 4.52 1.84 -29.84
N SER A 59 5.45 1.04 -30.37
CA SER A 59 6.11 0.00 -29.60
C SER A 59 7.12 0.66 -28.67
N LYS A 60 7.01 0.42 -27.36
CA LYS A 60 7.91 0.96 -26.36
C LYS A 60 8.44 -0.14 -25.45
N ASP A 61 9.66 0.06 -24.97
CA ASP A 61 10.17 -0.69 -23.82
C ASP A 61 9.47 -0.19 -22.55
N LEU A 62 9.29 -1.06 -21.56
CA LEU A 62 8.48 -0.76 -20.37
C LEU A 62 9.01 0.43 -19.57
N ALA A 63 10.33 0.60 -19.45
CA ALA A 63 10.93 1.74 -18.76
C ALA A 63 10.67 3.10 -19.45
N ASN A 64 10.23 3.10 -20.70
CA ASN A 64 9.95 4.32 -21.48
C ASN A 64 8.46 4.66 -21.55
N VAL A 65 7.59 3.86 -20.92
CA VAL A 65 6.15 4.16 -20.81
C VAL A 65 5.94 5.20 -19.72
N THR A 66 5.24 6.29 -20.04
CA THR A 66 5.00 7.40 -19.10
C THR A 66 3.52 7.74 -18.98
N THR A 67 3.14 8.54 -17.99
CA THR A 67 1.75 8.99 -17.78
C THR A 67 1.23 9.90 -18.92
N GLU A 68 2.11 10.39 -19.78
CA GLU A 68 1.75 11.18 -20.97
C GLU A 68 1.30 10.29 -22.14
N ASP A 69 1.59 8.99 -22.08
CA ASP A 69 1.16 8.03 -23.10
C ASP A 69 -0.34 7.76 -23.01
N SER A 70 -0.97 7.56 -24.16
CA SER A 70 -2.39 7.17 -24.23
C SER A 70 -2.53 5.66 -24.42
N ASN A 71 -1.92 5.13 -25.49
CA ASN A 71 -1.91 3.71 -25.80
C ASN A 71 -0.53 3.32 -26.34
N VAL A 72 -0.03 2.16 -25.94
CA VAL A 72 1.29 1.64 -26.32
C VAL A 72 1.18 0.18 -26.77
N THR A 73 2.20 -0.26 -27.50
CA THR A 73 2.47 -1.69 -27.68
C THR A 73 3.70 -2.06 -26.86
N VAL A 74 3.59 -3.07 -26.01
CA VAL A 74 4.71 -3.54 -25.17
C VAL A 74 4.87 -5.05 -25.33
N THR A 75 6.09 -5.55 -25.17
CA THR A 75 6.38 -6.97 -25.05
C THR A 75 7.11 -7.18 -23.74
N GLY A 76 6.59 -8.08 -22.90
CA GLY A 76 7.16 -8.30 -21.58
C GLY A 76 6.73 -9.62 -20.99
N ARG A 77 7.40 -10.00 -19.90
CA ARG A 77 7.12 -11.19 -19.11
C ARG A 77 6.30 -10.84 -17.90
N ILE A 78 5.18 -11.52 -17.71
CA ILE A 78 4.34 -11.36 -16.52
C ILE A 78 5.12 -11.89 -15.31
N LEU A 79 5.35 -11.04 -14.32
CA LEU A 79 6.00 -11.41 -13.07
C LEU A 79 4.98 -11.91 -12.06
N THR A 80 3.93 -11.13 -11.82
CA THR A 80 2.84 -11.45 -10.88
C THR A 80 1.47 -11.36 -11.54
N LEU A 81 0.52 -12.11 -10.98
CA LEU A 81 -0.88 -12.08 -11.39
C LEU A 81 -1.76 -12.27 -10.16
N GLY A 82 -2.24 -11.15 -9.64
CA GLY A 82 -3.28 -11.08 -8.64
C GLY A 82 -4.67 -10.99 -9.26
N LYS A 83 -5.67 -11.31 -8.44
CA LYS A 83 -7.09 -11.25 -8.79
C LYS A 83 -7.85 -10.59 -7.65
N ARG A 84 -8.67 -9.59 -7.97
CA ARG A 84 -9.53 -8.95 -6.98
C ARG A 84 -10.87 -8.50 -7.55
N SER A 85 -11.83 -8.29 -6.66
CA SER A 85 -13.10 -7.62 -6.96
C SER A 85 -12.96 -6.13 -6.68
N ILE A 86 -13.41 -5.31 -7.64
CA ILE A 86 -13.55 -3.88 -7.48
C ILE A 86 -14.98 -3.47 -7.75
N ARG A 87 -15.43 -2.41 -7.08
CA ARG A 87 -16.74 -1.84 -7.38
C ARG A 87 -16.61 -0.69 -8.36
N TYR A 88 -17.18 -0.87 -9.54
CA TYR A 88 -17.16 0.12 -10.61
C TYR A 88 -18.59 0.36 -11.11
N GLN A 89 -18.99 1.63 -11.19
CA GLN A 89 -20.35 2.05 -11.58
C GLN A 89 -21.50 1.36 -10.80
N GLY A 90 -21.22 0.94 -9.56
CA GLY A 90 -22.21 0.31 -8.67
C GLY A 90 -22.31 -1.22 -8.79
N ALA A 91 -21.60 -1.83 -9.74
CA ALA A 91 -21.48 -3.27 -9.90
C ALA A 91 -20.07 -3.76 -9.49
N ASP A 92 -19.99 -5.03 -9.09
CA ASP A 92 -18.72 -5.68 -8.79
C ASP A 92 -18.13 -6.23 -10.09
N HIS A 93 -16.86 -5.90 -10.30
CA HIS A 93 -16.07 -6.34 -11.44
C HIS A 93 -14.83 -7.06 -10.93
N THR A 94 -14.61 -8.26 -11.44
CA THR A 94 -13.35 -8.97 -11.23
C THR A 94 -12.31 -8.42 -12.18
N ILE A 95 -11.16 -8.02 -11.65
CA ILE A 95 -10.00 -7.60 -12.41
C ILE A 95 -8.79 -8.47 -12.06
N TYR A 96 -7.82 -8.45 -12.96
CA TYR A 96 -6.51 -9.07 -12.78
C TYR A 96 -5.46 -7.97 -12.78
N GLU A 97 -4.42 -8.10 -11.97
CA GLU A 97 -3.42 -7.05 -11.81
C GLU A 97 -2.08 -7.64 -11.37
N GLY A 98 -0.99 -6.97 -11.67
CA GLY A 98 0.35 -7.44 -11.29
C GLY A 98 1.43 -6.63 -11.97
N GLU A 99 2.62 -7.20 -12.06
CA GLU A 99 3.76 -6.60 -12.76
C GLU A 99 4.09 -7.35 -14.05
N ILE A 100 4.47 -6.59 -15.08
CA ILE A 100 5.10 -7.09 -16.31
C ILE A 100 6.50 -6.48 -16.42
N ALA A 101 7.45 -7.22 -16.96
CA ALA A 101 8.83 -6.75 -17.09
C ALA A 101 9.49 -7.10 -18.41
N ASP A 102 10.50 -6.32 -18.78
CA ASP A 102 11.40 -6.56 -19.90
C ASP A 102 12.84 -6.29 -19.46
N ALA A 103 13.78 -6.27 -20.40
CA ALA A 103 15.19 -6.00 -20.09
C ALA A 103 15.45 -4.56 -19.60
N THR A 104 14.49 -3.64 -19.76
CA THR A 104 14.62 -2.22 -19.43
C THR A 104 14.01 -1.88 -18.08
N GLY A 105 12.94 -2.56 -17.67
CA GLY A 105 12.26 -2.29 -16.40
C GLY A 105 11.03 -3.14 -16.15
N LYS A 106 10.33 -2.81 -15.05
CA LYS A 106 9.02 -3.34 -14.69
C LYS A 106 7.95 -2.27 -14.85
N LEU A 107 6.71 -2.69 -15.03
CA LEU A 107 5.55 -1.82 -15.03
C LEU A 107 4.34 -2.56 -14.45
N SER A 108 3.55 -1.87 -13.63
CA SER A 108 2.29 -2.42 -13.15
C SER A 108 1.27 -2.50 -14.30
N TYR A 109 0.35 -3.47 -14.21
CA TYR A 109 -0.79 -3.55 -15.12
C TYR A 109 -2.08 -3.87 -14.37
N THR A 110 -3.19 -3.43 -14.96
CA THR A 110 -4.54 -3.86 -14.64
C THR A 110 -5.19 -4.39 -15.91
N ALA A 111 -5.73 -5.60 -15.85
CA ALA A 111 -6.56 -6.20 -16.88
C ALA A 111 -8.03 -6.25 -16.43
N TRP A 112 -8.90 -5.62 -17.21
CA TRP A 112 -10.34 -5.53 -16.94
C TRP A 112 -11.12 -6.77 -17.37
N GLU A 113 -10.46 -7.67 -18.09
CA GLU A 113 -11.00 -8.93 -18.58
C GLU A 113 -9.97 -10.06 -18.35
N ASP A 114 -10.43 -11.29 -18.43
CA ASP A 114 -9.57 -12.46 -18.34
C ASP A 114 -8.90 -12.75 -19.69
N PHE A 115 -7.63 -12.40 -19.81
CA PHE A 115 -6.80 -12.70 -20.99
C PHE A 115 -6.13 -14.08 -20.91
N GLY A 116 -6.39 -14.88 -19.86
CA GLY A 116 -5.78 -16.18 -19.66
C GLY A 116 -4.28 -16.12 -19.34
N LEU A 117 -3.84 -15.02 -18.71
CA LEU A 117 -2.45 -14.81 -18.32
C LEU A 117 -2.05 -15.73 -17.16
N ALA A 118 -0.76 -16.05 -17.08
CA ALA A 118 -0.12 -16.65 -15.93
C ALA A 118 1.23 -15.98 -15.62
N ALA A 119 1.65 -16.03 -14.36
CA ALA A 119 3.01 -15.64 -13.98
C ALA A 119 4.03 -16.47 -14.79
N GLY A 120 4.97 -15.78 -15.43
CA GLY A 120 6.00 -16.35 -16.29
C GLY A 120 5.68 -16.31 -17.78
N ASP A 121 4.45 -16.03 -18.18
CA ASP A 121 4.08 -15.85 -19.59
C ASP A 121 4.81 -14.66 -20.19
N THR A 122 5.29 -14.81 -21.42
CA THR A 122 5.76 -13.66 -22.21
C THR A 122 4.65 -13.27 -23.16
N ILE A 123 4.22 -12.01 -23.09
CA ILE A 123 3.13 -11.50 -23.91
C ILE A 123 3.56 -10.28 -24.71
N ARG A 124 2.93 -10.11 -25.87
CA ARG A 124 2.85 -8.84 -26.58
C ARG A 124 1.45 -8.25 -26.36
N ALA A 125 1.39 -7.12 -25.66
CA ALA A 125 0.16 -6.37 -25.45
C ALA A 125 0.14 -5.19 -26.44
N GLY A 126 -0.64 -5.32 -27.50
CA GLY A 126 -0.88 -4.27 -28.49
C GLY A 126 -2.05 -3.39 -28.10
N ASN A 127 -1.91 -2.08 -28.30
CA ASN A 127 -2.93 -1.09 -27.95
C ASN A 127 -3.34 -1.12 -26.47
N ALA A 128 -2.40 -1.44 -25.58
CA ALA A 128 -2.58 -1.35 -24.14
C ALA A 128 -2.76 0.13 -23.77
N GLY A 129 -3.82 0.46 -23.02
CA GLY A 129 -3.98 1.82 -22.50
C GLY A 129 -2.91 2.13 -21.46
N VAL A 130 -2.57 3.40 -21.28
CA VAL A 130 -1.73 3.84 -20.17
C VAL A 130 -2.54 4.78 -19.29
N ARG A 131 -2.47 4.59 -17.97
CA ARG A 131 -3.12 5.45 -16.98
C ARG A 131 -2.14 5.83 -15.89
N GLU A 132 -2.42 6.94 -15.22
CA GLU A 132 -1.71 7.32 -14.01
C GLU A 132 -2.33 6.60 -12.80
N TRP A 133 -1.48 5.97 -12.00
CA TRP A 133 -1.84 5.34 -10.74
C TRP A 133 -0.75 5.62 -9.71
N GLU A 134 -1.11 6.23 -8.58
CA GLU A 134 -0.17 6.62 -7.51
C GLU A 134 1.05 7.41 -8.05
N SER A 135 0.79 8.31 -9.00
CA SER A 135 1.80 9.13 -9.72
C SER A 135 2.70 8.37 -10.70
N ASN A 136 2.50 7.07 -10.88
CA ASN A 136 3.24 6.22 -11.81
C ASN A 136 2.40 5.85 -13.03
N ALA A 137 3.07 5.51 -14.14
CA ALA A 137 2.39 4.94 -15.30
C ALA A 137 1.98 3.50 -15.01
N GLU A 138 0.81 3.10 -15.48
CA GLU A 138 0.29 1.75 -15.35
C GLU A 138 -0.40 1.32 -16.64
N LEU A 139 -0.14 0.07 -17.07
CA LEU A 139 -0.81 -0.50 -18.24
C LEU A 139 -2.25 -0.88 -17.90
N ASN A 140 -3.15 -0.53 -18.81
CA ASN A 140 -4.58 -0.75 -18.68
C ASN A 140 -5.07 -1.60 -19.85
N LEU A 141 -5.18 -2.91 -19.62
CA LEU A 141 -5.59 -3.89 -20.61
C LEU A 141 -7.11 -4.06 -20.57
N GLY A 142 -7.79 -3.78 -21.68
CA GLY A 142 -9.24 -3.92 -21.79
C GLY A 142 -9.67 -4.43 -23.15
N GLU A 143 -10.96 -4.29 -23.49
CA GLU A 143 -11.55 -4.84 -24.72
C GLU A 143 -10.82 -4.48 -26.02
N SER A 144 -10.14 -3.32 -26.06
CA SER A 144 -9.40 -2.83 -27.22
C SER A 144 -7.94 -3.27 -27.28
N THR A 145 -7.46 -3.98 -26.26
CA THR A 145 -6.07 -4.48 -26.16
C THR A 145 -5.97 -5.86 -26.80
N SER A 146 -5.04 -6.02 -27.75
CA SER A 146 -4.72 -7.34 -28.30
C SER A 146 -3.57 -7.97 -27.50
N VAL A 147 -3.82 -9.10 -26.86
CA VAL A 147 -2.81 -9.84 -26.11
C VAL A 147 -2.44 -11.12 -26.86
N GLU A 148 -1.15 -11.25 -27.19
CA GLU A 148 -0.58 -12.44 -27.81
C GLU A 148 0.47 -13.05 -26.87
N THR A 149 0.26 -14.30 -26.45
CA THR A 149 1.28 -15.05 -25.71
C THR A 149 2.34 -15.58 -26.69
N LEU A 150 3.60 -15.34 -26.38
CA LEU A 150 4.75 -15.74 -27.17
C LEU A 150 5.35 -17.04 -26.60
N ASP A 151 5.69 -17.98 -27.49
CA ASP A 151 6.26 -19.28 -27.11
C ASP A 151 7.67 -19.16 -26.51
N GLU A 152 8.45 -18.16 -26.95
CA GLU A 152 9.80 -17.92 -26.47
C GLU A 152 9.76 -17.01 -25.24
N PRO A 153 10.18 -17.50 -24.06
CA PRO A 153 10.15 -16.70 -22.86
C PRO A 153 11.21 -15.59 -22.93
N LEU A 154 10.80 -14.36 -22.63
CA LEU A 154 11.71 -13.23 -22.49
C LEU A 154 12.58 -13.42 -21.24
N ASP A 155 13.88 -13.24 -21.38
CA ASP A 155 14.80 -13.23 -20.24
C ASP A 155 14.73 -11.87 -19.55
N VAL A 156 14.44 -11.87 -18.26
CA VAL A 156 14.25 -10.66 -17.44
C VAL A 156 15.04 -10.79 -16.15
N PRO A 157 15.62 -9.69 -15.62
CA PRO A 157 16.46 -9.74 -14.42
C PRO A 157 15.65 -9.79 -13.12
N TYR A 158 14.41 -10.27 -13.17
CA TYR A 158 13.45 -10.23 -12.07
C TYR A 158 12.90 -11.63 -11.78
N GLU A 159 12.60 -11.88 -10.51
CA GLU A 159 11.96 -13.12 -10.11
C GLU A 159 10.52 -13.18 -10.63
N ILE A 160 10.09 -14.40 -10.95
CA ILE A 160 8.78 -14.69 -11.52
C ILE A 160 7.98 -15.40 -10.45
N GLY A 161 6.74 -14.96 -10.25
CA GLY A 161 5.90 -15.36 -9.14
C GLY A 161 5.77 -14.22 -8.14
N GLY A 162 4.85 -14.38 -7.20
CA GLY A 162 4.58 -13.38 -6.16
C GLY A 162 5.23 -13.68 -4.83
N ASP A 163 6.04 -14.74 -4.72
CA ASP A 163 6.65 -15.13 -3.45
C ASP A 163 7.63 -14.04 -2.98
N THR A 164 7.41 -13.53 -1.77
CA THR A 164 8.19 -12.44 -1.20
C THR A 164 8.22 -12.54 0.33
N ASP A 165 9.27 -11.98 0.92
CA ASP A 165 9.37 -11.76 2.35
C ASP A 165 8.63 -10.46 2.74
N LEU A 166 8.17 -10.37 4.00
CA LEU A 166 7.39 -9.24 4.49
C LEU A 166 8.18 -7.93 4.50
N ILE A 167 9.50 -7.96 4.59
CA ILE A 167 10.31 -6.72 4.58
C ILE A 167 10.36 -6.05 3.20
N ASP A 168 10.12 -6.80 2.13
CA ASP A 168 10.24 -6.33 0.75
C ASP A 168 8.91 -5.83 0.17
N VAL A 169 7.81 -5.89 0.93
CA VAL A 169 6.49 -5.49 0.43
C VAL A 169 6.26 -3.98 0.55
N GLU A 170 5.70 -3.40 -0.50
CA GLU A 170 5.42 -1.97 -0.60
C GLU A 170 3.92 -1.72 -0.81
N PRO A 171 3.36 -0.59 -0.32
CA PRO A 171 1.99 -0.22 -0.62
C PRO A 171 1.77 -0.13 -2.13
N GLY A 172 0.74 -0.83 -2.62
CA GLY A 172 0.45 -0.91 -4.05
C GLY A 172 0.78 -2.27 -4.68
N ASP A 173 1.62 -3.08 -4.03
CA ASP A 173 1.96 -4.43 -4.50
C ASP A 173 0.74 -5.35 -4.55
N ARG A 174 0.69 -6.23 -5.56
CA ARG A 174 -0.46 -7.09 -5.86
C ARG A 174 -0.03 -8.44 -6.38
N GLY A 175 -0.86 -9.44 -6.09
CA GLY A 175 -0.62 -10.82 -6.53
C GLY A 175 0.58 -11.44 -5.84
N LEU A 176 0.88 -10.98 -4.62
CA LEU A 176 1.97 -11.49 -3.80
C LEU A 176 1.56 -12.74 -3.03
N ASN A 177 2.54 -13.57 -2.71
CA ASN A 177 2.42 -14.76 -1.90
C ASN A 177 3.40 -14.65 -0.73
N VAL A 178 2.92 -14.94 0.47
CA VAL A 178 3.75 -14.88 1.69
C VAL A 178 3.60 -16.16 2.48
N GLU A 179 4.69 -16.64 3.08
CA GLU A 179 4.69 -17.71 4.07
C GLU A 179 5.03 -17.14 5.43
N VAL A 180 4.06 -17.13 6.33
CA VAL A 180 4.09 -16.33 7.56
C VAL A 180 3.58 -17.13 8.75
N SER A 181 3.98 -16.70 9.93
CA SER A 181 3.32 -17.05 11.18
C SER A 181 2.29 -15.98 11.55
N VAL A 182 1.13 -16.41 12.01
CA VAL A 182 0.08 -15.52 12.51
C VAL A 182 0.42 -15.16 13.96
N VAL A 183 0.99 -13.99 14.18
CA VAL A 183 1.41 -13.53 15.52
C VAL A 183 0.20 -13.23 16.40
N ASP A 184 -0.80 -12.56 15.83
CA ASP A 184 -2.07 -12.25 16.47
C ASP A 184 -3.18 -12.25 15.41
N SER A 185 -4.41 -12.61 15.80
CA SER A 185 -5.58 -12.61 14.92
C SER A 185 -6.84 -12.44 15.76
N GLU A 186 -7.59 -11.38 15.45
CA GLU A 186 -8.86 -11.07 16.07
C GLU A 186 -9.97 -10.87 15.03
N GLN A 187 -11.15 -11.41 15.33
CA GLN A 187 -12.33 -11.20 14.50
C GLN A 187 -13.04 -9.91 14.91
N LYS A 188 -13.33 -9.06 13.93
CA LYS A 188 -14.06 -7.80 14.12
C LYS A 188 -15.25 -7.72 13.16
N VAL A 189 -16.31 -7.06 13.63
CA VAL A 189 -17.39 -6.60 12.76
C VAL A 189 -17.21 -5.11 12.56
N ILE A 190 -17.07 -4.69 11.30
CA ILE A 190 -16.89 -3.29 10.92
C ILE A 190 -18.09 -2.83 10.09
N ASP A 191 -18.53 -1.59 10.30
CA ASP A 191 -19.54 -0.96 9.46
C ASP A 191 -18.89 -0.40 8.19
N GLY A 192 -19.04 -1.13 7.10
CA GLY A 192 -18.60 -0.73 5.77
C GLY A 192 -19.67 0.03 4.99
N ARG A 193 -19.32 0.42 3.77
CA ARG A 193 -20.26 1.05 2.83
C ARG A 193 -21.46 0.15 2.50
N ASP A 194 -21.26 -1.16 2.53
CA ASP A 194 -22.26 -2.18 2.22
C ASP A 194 -22.93 -2.79 3.46
N GLY A 195 -22.73 -2.15 4.62
CA GLY A 195 -23.21 -2.60 5.92
C GLY A 195 -22.12 -3.31 6.73
N GLU A 196 -22.56 -4.04 7.75
CA GLU A 196 -21.67 -4.81 8.63
C GLU A 196 -20.91 -5.86 7.83
N THR A 197 -19.59 -5.85 7.95
CA THR A 197 -18.67 -6.83 7.36
C THR A 197 -17.83 -7.44 8.47
N THR A 198 -17.72 -8.77 8.49
CA THR A 198 -16.83 -9.47 9.42
C THR A 198 -15.46 -9.61 8.78
N ILE A 199 -14.41 -9.23 9.51
CA ILE A 199 -13.02 -9.30 9.06
C ILE A 199 -12.17 -10.02 10.11
N LEU A 200 -11.02 -10.55 9.71
CA LEU A 200 -9.91 -10.80 10.63
C LEU A 200 -8.91 -9.65 10.53
N SER A 201 -8.33 -9.27 11.66
CA SER A 201 -7.29 -8.26 11.74
C SER A 201 -6.26 -8.73 12.75
N GLY A 202 -4.98 -8.43 12.52
CA GLY A 202 -3.93 -8.84 13.43
C GLY A 202 -2.56 -8.59 12.85
N VAL A 203 -1.58 -9.41 13.24
CA VAL A 203 -0.18 -9.26 12.81
C VAL A 203 0.32 -10.57 12.23
N LEU A 204 0.94 -10.49 11.06
CA LEU A 204 1.71 -11.56 10.43
C LEU A 204 3.20 -11.29 10.66
N GLY A 205 3.99 -12.34 10.79
CA GLY A 205 5.43 -12.24 10.92
C GLY A 205 6.16 -13.34 10.18
N ASP A 206 7.34 -13.03 9.68
CA ASP A 206 8.33 -13.96 9.15
C ASP A 206 9.72 -13.64 9.73
N GLU A 207 10.77 -14.25 9.18
CA GLU A 207 12.14 -14.03 9.65
C GLU A 207 12.67 -12.62 9.37
N THR A 208 11.97 -11.85 8.53
CA THR A 208 12.40 -10.54 8.04
C THR A 208 11.68 -9.38 8.71
N ALA A 209 10.36 -9.48 8.93
CA ALA A 209 9.55 -8.39 9.44
C ALA A 209 8.22 -8.87 10.05
N ARG A 210 7.51 -7.91 10.65
CA ARG A 210 6.11 -8.05 11.06
C ARG A 210 5.28 -7.01 10.34
N LEU A 211 4.08 -7.38 9.91
CA LEU A 211 3.15 -6.48 9.25
C LEU A 211 1.73 -6.70 9.75
N PRO A 212 0.92 -5.61 9.82
CA PRO A 212 -0.49 -5.74 10.12
C PRO A 212 -1.18 -6.37 8.91
N PHE A 213 -2.19 -7.19 9.17
CA PHE A 213 -3.03 -7.73 8.10
C PHE A 213 -4.51 -7.45 8.32
N THR A 214 -5.26 -7.50 7.22
CA THR A 214 -6.71 -7.55 7.22
C THR A 214 -7.18 -8.64 6.26
N ASP A 215 -7.94 -9.60 6.77
CA ASP A 215 -8.67 -10.54 5.94
C ASP A 215 -10.13 -10.10 5.80
N TRP A 216 -10.48 -9.73 4.57
CA TRP A 216 -11.81 -9.23 4.22
C TRP A 216 -12.84 -10.35 4.02
N ASP A 217 -12.39 -11.61 3.91
CA ASP A 217 -13.23 -12.80 3.84
C ASP A 217 -12.67 -13.87 4.78
N PRO A 218 -13.00 -13.82 6.09
CA PRO A 218 -12.32 -14.58 7.14
C PRO A 218 -12.02 -16.05 6.81
N HIS A 219 -10.73 -16.35 6.61
CA HIS A 219 -10.20 -17.69 6.41
C HIS A 219 -9.92 -18.35 7.75
N SER A 220 -10.47 -19.55 7.96
CA SER A 220 -10.31 -20.31 9.21
C SER A 220 -8.88 -20.77 9.49
N GLU A 221 -8.02 -20.77 8.48
CA GLU A 221 -6.61 -21.14 8.57
C GLU A 221 -5.77 -20.05 9.25
N ILE A 222 -6.26 -18.79 9.30
CA ILE A 222 -5.56 -17.66 9.92
C ILE A 222 -5.88 -17.61 11.42
N GLU A 223 -5.26 -18.51 12.18
CA GLU A 223 -5.36 -18.60 13.63
C GLU A 223 -4.03 -18.25 14.30
N ALA A 224 -4.07 -17.49 15.40
CA ALA A 224 -2.88 -17.06 16.14
C ALA A 224 -2.00 -18.27 16.55
N GLY A 225 -0.70 -18.15 16.31
CA GLY A 225 0.31 -19.19 16.46
C GLY A 225 0.42 -20.18 15.29
N GLY A 226 -0.48 -20.11 14.30
CA GLY A 226 -0.43 -20.95 13.10
C GLY A 226 0.55 -20.41 12.04
N SER A 227 1.15 -21.31 11.25
CA SER A 227 1.92 -20.94 10.07
C SER A 227 1.13 -21.22 8.80
N VAL A 228 1.06 -20.23 7.90
CA VAL A 228 0.23 -20.27 6.70
C VAL A 228 0.99 -19.74 5.49
N ARG A 229 0.69 -20.31 4.31
CA ARG A 229 0.95 -19.70 3.02
C ARG A 229 -0.30 -18.98 2.56
N ILE A 230 -0.19 -17.70 2.25
CA ILE A 230 -1.27 -16.88 1.72
C ILE A 230 -0.89 -16.46 0.31
N GLU A 231 -1.65 -16.91 -0.68
CA GLU A 231 -1.42 -16.61 -2.10
C GLU A 231 -2.43 -15.58 -2.59
N ASN A 232 -2.04 -14.75 -3.55
CA ASN A 232 -2.86 -13.65 -4.09
C ASN A 232 -3.29 -12.65 -3.00
N THR A 233 -2.29 -12.12 -2.29
CA THR A 233 -2.43 -10.96 -1.40
C THR A 233 -2.20 -9.66 -2.16
N TYR A 234 -2.68 -8.56 -1.59
CA TYR A 234 -2.35 -7.22 -2.05
C TYR A 234 -1.99 -6.34 -0.84
N VAL A 235 -1.21 -5.31 -1.09
CA VAL A 235 -0.66 -4.46 -0.03
C VAL A 235 -1.29 -3.08 -0.11
N ARG A 236 -1.74 -2.59 1.04
CA ARG A 236 -2.24 -1.22 1.20
C ARG A 236 -1.51 -0.53 2.33
N GLU A 237 -1.47 0.78 2.29
CA GLU A 237 -1.06 1.55 3.44
C GLU A 237 -2.14 1.50 4.53
N PHE A 238 -1.71 1.17 5.75
CA PHE A 238 -2.50 1.28 6.96
C PHE A 238 -1.71 2.04 8.02
N ARG A 239 -2.24 3.19 8.44
CA ARG A 239 -1.61 4.07 9.44
C ARG A 239 -0.16 4.45 9.09
N GLY A 240 0.13 4.65 7.81
CA GLY A 240 1.46 5.04 7.33
C GLY A 240 2.47 3.89 7.26
N SER A 241 2.02 2.63 7.29
CA SER A 241 2.87 1.45 7.10
C SER A 241 2.21 0.45 6.13
N PRO A 242 2.97 -0.40 5.43
CA PRO A 242 2.41 -1.45 4.59
C PRO A 242 1.51 -2.41 5.39
N SER A 243 0.46 -2.93 4.77
CA SER A 243 -0.44 -3.92 5.36
C SER A 243 -0.87 -4.97 4.34
N ILE A 244 -0.73 -6.24 4.74
CA ILE A 244 -1.17 -7.38 3.94
C ILE A 244 -2.70 -7.46 3.95
N ASN A 245 -3.31 -7.51 2.78
CA ASN A 245 -4.74 -7.68 2.65
C ASN A 245 -5.06 -9.00 1.95
N VAL A 246 -5.95 -9.76 2.58
CA VAL A 246 -6.44 -11.07 2.12
C VAL A 246 -7.90 -10.91 1.68
N SER A 247 -8.28 -11.58 0.61
CA SER A 247 -9.62 -11.46 0.00
C SER A 247 -10.23 -12.82 -0.32
N GLU A 248 -11.47 -12.82 -0.78
CA GLU A 248 -12.17 -14.01 -1.30
C GLU A 248 -11.43 -14.74 -2.45
N PHE A 249 -10.48 -14.07 -3.11
CA PHE A 249 -9.64 -14.66 -4.17
C PHE A 249 -8.29 -15.15 -3.67
N SER A 250 -7.96 -14.89 -2.40
CA SER A 250 -6.73 -15.36 -1.81
C SER A 250 -6.86 -16.84 -1.48
N ARG A 251 -5.74 -17.56 -1.56
CA ARG A 251 -5.69 -18.96 -1.15
C ARG A 251 -4.84 -19.07 0.11
N VAL A 252 -5.47 -19.42 1.22
CA VAL A 252 -4.77 -19.67 2.49
C VAL A 252 -4.57 -21.17 2.67
N THR A 253 -3.34 -21.59 2.94
CA THR A 253 -2.99 -22.99 3.21
C THR A 253 -2.17 -23.08 4.48
N ALA A 254 -2.63 -23.84 5.48
CA ALA A 254 -1.83 -24.15 6.65
C ALA A 254 -0.55 -24.93 6.27
N LEU A 255 0.57 -24.54 6.88
CA LEU A 255 1.87 -25.18 6.67
C LEU A 255 2.12 -26.24 7.75
N ASP A 256 2.71 -27.37 7.34
CA ASP A 256 3.14 -28.43 8.26
C ASP A 256 4.44 -28.06 9.01
N ARG A 257 5.09 -26.97 8.60
CA ARG A 257 6.31 -26.42 9.21
C ARG A 257 5.98 -25.10 9.92
N GLU A 258 6.72 -24.82 10.97
CA GLU A 258 6.70 -23.51 11.61
C GLU A 258 7.47 -22.50 10.72
N VAL A 259 6.91 -21.32 10.53
CA VAL A 259 7.62 -20.16 10.00
C VAL A 259 8.16 -19.39 11.20
N GLU A 260 9.49 -19.21 11.25
CA GLU A 260 10.13 -18.44 12.30
C GLU A 260 9.76 -16.96 12.16
N VAL A 261 9.52 -16.29 13.29
CA VAL A 261 9.25 -14.85 13.33
C VAL A 261 10.45 -14.16 13.94
N ALA A 262 10.89 -13.06 13.32
CA ALA A 262 11.92 -12.21 13.89
C ALA A 262 11.58 -11.81 15.34
N GLU A 263 12.48 -12.13 16.26
CA GLU A 263 12.33 -11.73 17.67
C GLU A 263 12.47 -10.20 17.80
N ASN A 264 13.43 -9.65 17.06
CA ASN A 264 13.76 -8.22 17.03
C ASN A 264 13.28 -7.60 15.73
N ALA A 265 12.84 -6.35 15.80
CA ALA A 265 12.52 -5.57 14.62
C ALA A 265 13.78 -5.30 13.78
N PRO A 266 13.65 -5.09 12.46
CA PRO A 266 14.74 -4.59 11.63
C PRO A 266 15.34 -3.31 12.22
N ARG A 267 16.67 -3.33 12.38
CA ARG A 267 17.43 -2.17 12.85
C ARG A 267 17.91 -1.36 11.66
N LEU A 268 17.46 -0.12 11.56
CA LEU A 268 17.81 0.80 10.47
C LEU A 268 18.41 2.08 11.01
N SER A 269 19.24 2.74 10.20
CA SER A 269 19.47 4.17 10.38
C SER A 269 18.17 4.93 10.12
N ILE A 270 18.00 6.09 10.76
CA ILE A 270 16.83 6.94 10.56
C ILE A 270 16.68 7.26 9.07
N LYS A 271 17.77 7.57 8.35
CA LYS A 271 17.70 7.83 6.91
C LYS A 271 17.13 6.64 6.12
N GLN A 272 17.59 5.42 6.38
CA GLN A 272 17.06 4.24 5.69
C GLN A 272 15.58 4.01 5.98
N ALA A 273 15.16 4.23 7.23
CA ALA A 273 13.76 4.10 7.62
C ALA A 273 12.89 5.22 6.99
N LEU A 274 13.44 6.42 6.78
CA LEU A 274 12.76 7.49 6.04
C LEU A 274 12.61 7.15 4.56
N ASP A 275 13.66 6.58 3.95
CA ASP A 275 13.67 6.20 2.55
C ASP A 275 12.69 5.05 2.25
N SER A 276 12.25 4.27 3.26
CA SER A 276 11.27 3.17 3.11
C SER A 276 9.82 3.62 3.02
N GLY A 277 9.50 4.89 3.27
CA GLY A 277 8.12 5.40 3.22
C GLY A 277 7.23 5.05 4.42
N GLY A 278 7.77 4.36 5.44
CA GLY A 278 7.04 3.91 6.64
C GLY A 278 7.27 2.43 6.94
N MET A 279 7.11 2.03 8.20
CA MET A 279 7.33 0.65 8.66
C MET A 279 6.45 0.32 9.86
N PHE A 280 5.89 -0.88 9.89
CA PHE A 280 5.04 -1.30 11.01
C PHE A 280 5.85 -1.60 12.28
N ASP A 281 6.98 -2.27 12.12
CA ASP A 281 7.86 -2.69 13.22
C ASP A 281 9.31 -2.38 12.83
N VAL A 282 9.90 -1.37 13.45
CA VAL A 282 11.29 -0.95 13.22
C VAL A 282 11.95 -0.59 14.55
N GLU A 283 13.23 -0.92 14.69
CA GLU A 283 14.07 -0.46 15.79
C GLU A 283 15.04 0.62 15.30
N LEU A 284 14.99 1.79 15.94
CA LEU A 284 15.91 2.90 15.70
C LEU A 284 16.77 3.16 16.93
N LEU A 285 18.03 3.54 16.71
CA LEU A 285 18.98 3.91 17.74
C LEU A 285 19.41 5.37 17.51
N GLY A 286 19.26 6.23 18.51
CA GLY A 286 19.68 7.62 18.37
C GLY A 286 19.64 8.43 19.64
N ASN A 287 20.14 9.65 19.57
CA ASN A 287 20.19 10.59 20.68
C ASN A 287 18.91 11.41 20.71
N VAL A 288 18.30 11.58 21.89
CA VAL A 288 17.20 12.53 22.05
C VAL A 288 17.77 13.94 22.13
N ILE A 289 17.49 14.76 21.12
CA ILE A 289 18.03 16.13 21.03
C ILE A 289 17.04 17.20 21.52
N ALA A 290 15.76 16.87 21.59
CA ALA A 290 14.73 17.79 22.08
C ALA A 290 13.47 17.05 22.53
N VAL A 291 12.73 17.65 23.45
CA VAL A 291 11.33 17.31 23.77
C VAL A 291 10.45 18.45 23.26
N ARG A 292 9.46 18.13 22.41
CA ARG A 292 8.59 19.09 21.72
C ARG A 292 7.38 19.49 22.57
N ASP A 293 6.77 20.62 22.18
CA ASP A 293 5.51 21.08 22.74
C ASP A 293 4.40 20.03 22.62
N GLY A 294 3.51 20.01 23.61
CA GLY A 294 2.52 18.95 23.76
C GLY A 294 3.11 17.63 24.28
N SER A 295 4.23 17.72 25.00
CA SER A 295 4.74 16.68 25.90
C SER A 295 4.38 17.01 27.35
N GLY A 296 4.47 16.04 28.26
CA GLY A 296 4.07 16.16 29.65
C GLY A 296 2.55 16.00 29.84
N LEU A 297 1.99 16.73 30.78
CA LEU A 297 0.56 16.68 31.11
C LEU A 297 -0.26 17.39 30.02
N ILE A 298 -1.05 16.61 29.28
CA ILE A 298 -1.91 17.07 28.18
C ILE A 298 -3.39 16.84 28.49
N GLU A 299 -4.26 17.42 27.67
CA GLU A 299 -5.71 17.29 27.77
C GLU A 299 -6.26 16.75 26.44
N ARG A 300 -7.14 15.76 26.50
CA ARG A 300 -7.74 15.11 25.33
C ARG A 300 -9.26 15.25 25.30
N CYS A 301 -9.78 15.26 24.09
CA CYS A 301 -11.20 15.18 23.85
C CYS A 301 -11.67 13.74 24.13
N PRO A 302 -12.66 13.52 25.01
CA PRO A 302 -13.14 12.17 25.32
C PRO A 302 -13.81 11.47 24.14
N GLU A 303 -14.24 12.22 23.11
CA GLU A 303 -14.92 11.67 21.95
C GLU A 303 -13.98 11.23 20.82
N CYS A 304 -12.83 11.87 20.65
CA CYS A 304 -11.90 11.55 19.55
C CYS A 304 -10.42 11.42 19.94
N GLY A 305 -10.09 11.55 21.23
CA GLY A 305 -8.71 11.43 21.73
C GLY A 305 -7.74 12.51 21.27
N ARG A 306 -8.17 13.49 20.46
CA ARG A 306 -7.33 14.61 20.01
C ARG A 306 -7.05 15.57 21.17
N ILE A 307 -5.87 16.20 21.11
CA ILE A 307 -5.49 17.23 22.08
C ILE A 307 -6.46 18.41 22.04
N VAL A 308 -6.81 18.86 23.23
CA VAL A 308 -7.67 20.00 23.52
C VAL A 308 -6.83 21.15 24.05
N GLN A 309 -7.22 22.38 23.71
CA GLN A 309 -6.64 23.59 24.30
C GLN A 309 -7.77 24.46 24.83
N ASN A 310 -7.69 24.87 26.10
CA ASN A 310 -8.73 25.67 26.76
C ASN A 310 -10.14 25.06 26.61
N ASP A 311 -10.27 23.75 26.87
CA ASP A 311 -11.52 22.97 26.73
C ASP A 311 -12.16 23.00 25.33
N GLN A 312 -11.40 23.36 24.31
CA GLN A 312 -11.85 23.43 22.92
C GLN A 312 -11.21 22.32 22.05
N CYS A 313 -12.02 21.37 21.61
CA CYS A 313 -11.69 20.43 20.55
C CYS A 313 -11.94 21.07 19.18
N ARG A 314 -11.02 20.84 18.22
CA ARG A 314 -11.15 21.32 16.84
C ARG A 314 -12.32 20.70 16.07
N THR A 315 -12.79 19.52 16.50
CA THR A 315 -13.85 18.76 15.83
C THR A 315 -15.18 18.86 16.58
N HIS A 316 -15.18 18.66 17.90
CA HIS A 316 -16.41 18.55 18.69
C HIS A 316 -16.81 19.83 19.43
N GLY A 317 -16.03 20.90 19.27
CA GLY A 317 -16.37 22.14 19.96
C GLY A 317 -15.87 22.14 21.40
N GLN A 318 -16.65 22.74 22.30
CA GLN A 318 -16.34 22.76 23.73
C GLN A 318 -16.58 21.38 24.33
N VAL A 319 -15.59 20.85 25.06
CA VAL A 319 -15.64 19.52 25.67
C VAL A 319 -15.06 19.54 27.09
N GLU A 320 -15.56 18.69 27.97
CA GLU A 320 -14.90 18.39 29.25
C GLU A 320 -13.72 17.47 28.96
N SER A 321 -12.50 18.03 29.01
CA SER A 321 -11.30 17.30 28.63
C SER A 321 -10.89 16.27 29.69
N VAL A 322 -10.21 15.22 29.22
CA VAL A 322 -9.61 14.19 30.07
C VAL A 322 -8.10 14.40 30.04
N GLU A 323 -7.48 14.47 31.23
CA GLU A 323 -6.03 14.62 31.33
C GLU A 323 -5.33 13.30 30.97
N ASP A 324 -4.15 13.44 30.37
CA ASP A 324 -3.34 12.34 29.86
C ASP A 324 -1.85 12.72 29.89
N LEU A 325 -0.96 11.73 29.79
CA LEU A 325 0.48 11.93 29.64
C LEU A 325 0.93 11.55 28.23
N ARG A 326 1.89 12.31 27.69
CA ARG A 326 2.50 12.00 26.40
C ARG A 326 3.88 12.61 26.31
N THR A 327 4.78 11.98 25.59
CA THR A 327 6.08 12.58 25.24
C THR A 327 6.28 12.61 23.74
N LYS A 328 6.77 13.75 23.23
CA LYS A 328 7.23 13.91 21.85
C LYS A 328 8.72 14.23 21.85
N ALA A 329 9.55 13.21 21.72
CA ALA A 329 11.00 13.36 21.66
C ALA A 329 11.48 13.46 20.20
N ILE A 330 12.56 14.18 19.94
CA ILE A 330 13.24 14.18 18.64
C ILE A 330 14.47 13.31 18.76
N LEU A 331 14.47 12.20 18.02
CA LEU A 331 15.57 11.24 17.95
C LEU A 331 16.43 11.57 16.73
N ASP A 332 17.75 11.58 16.90
CA ASP A 332 18.74 11.89 15.88
C ASP A 332 19.92 10.89 15.95
N ASP A 333 20.24 10.26 14.83
CA ASP A 333 21.35 9.30 14.69
C ASP A 333 22.50 9.83 13.81
N GLY A 334 22.43 11.11 13.41
CA GLY A 334 23.34 11.77 12.48
C GLY A 334 23.03 11.55 11.00
N SER A 335 22.16 10.61 10.66
CA SER A 335 21.68 10.35 9.29
C SER A 335 20.35 11.06 9.00
N GLY A 336 19.54 11.29 10.02
CA GLY A 336 18.27 12.00 9.96
C GLY A 336 17.66 12.22 11.34
N THR A 337 16.42 12.73 11.35
CA THR A 337 15.66 12.90 12.59
C THR A 337 14.25 12.35 12.48
N VAL A 338 13.74 11.76 13.55
CA VAL A 338 12.34 11.32 13.66
C VAL A 338 11.71 11.86 14.95
N THR A 339 10.40 12.13 14.93
CA THR A 339 9.65 12.43 16.15
C THR A 339 9.19 11.13 16.79
N VAL A 340 9.75 10.77 17.93
CA VAL A 340 9.29 9.64 18.74
C VAL A 340 8.12 10.10 19.60
N ILE A 341 7.02 9.37 19.52
CA ILE A 341 5.81 9.58 20.30
C ILE A 341 5.72 8.46 21.33
N LEU A 342 5.79 8.82 22.61
CA LEU A 342 5.55 7.93 23.74
C LEU A 342 4.14 8.19 24.26
N ASP A 343 3.39 7.12 24.50
CA ASP A 343 2.08 7.14 25.14
C ASP A 343 2.20 7.42 26.65
N ASP A 344 1.09 7.29 27.37
CA ASP A 344 1.02 7.50 28.80
C ASP A 344 1.91 6.51 29.55
N GLU A 345 1.79 5.21 29.28
CA GLU A 345 2.56 4.17 29.97
C GLU A 345 4.07 4.41 29.88
N LEU A 346 4.60 4.65 28.67
CA LEU A 346 6.03 4.94 28.50
C LEU A 346 6.41 6.31 29.08
N THR A 347 5.52 7.31 29.01
CA THR A 347 5.78 8.63 29.59
C THR A 347 5.83 8.59 31.11
N GLU A 348 4.98 7.80 31.76
CA GLU A 348 4.96 7.62 33.22
C GLU A 348 6.28 7.04 33.73
N VAL A 349 6.85 6.08 33.00
CA VAL A 349 8.15 5.48 33.34
C VAL A 349 9.27 6.52 33.29
N ILE A 350 9.30 7.35 32.24
CA ILE A 350 10.32 8.40 32.09
C ILE A 350 10.13 9.53 33.10
N TYR A 351 8.88 9.96 33.32
CA TYR A 351 8.56 11.01 34.27
C TYR A 351 8.75 10.56 35.73
N GLY A 352 8.58 9.27 36.01
CA GLY A 352 8.67 8.68 37.35
C GLY A 352 7.41 8.85 38.19
N GLY A 353 6.24 8.99 37.56
CA GLY A 353 4.94 9.19 38.22
C GLY A 353 3.78 9.12 37.23
N ASP A 354 2.57 8.97 37.74
CA ASP A 354 1.35 8.87 36.94
C ASP A 354 0.71 10.24 36.60
N VAL A 355 -0.44 10.22 35.92
CA VAL A 355 -1.21 11.44 35.60
C VAL A 355 -1.58 12.24 36.85
N ASP A 356 -1.87 11.59 37.97
CA ASP A 356 -2.22 12.27 39.22
C ASP A 356 -0.99 12.95 39.85
N ASP A 357 0.16 12.29 39.84
CA ASP A 357 1.44 12.87 40.27
C ASP A 357 1.82 14.09 39.40
N ALA A 358 1.66 13.97 38.08
CA ALA A 358 1.90 15.05 37.12
C ALA A 358 0.95 16.24 37.35
N ARG A 359 -0.32 15.97 37.63
CA ARG A 359 -1.33 16.98 37.98
C ARG A 359 -0.99 17.70 39.29
N GLU A 360 -0.57 16.97 40.32
CA GLU A 360 -0.15 17.57 41.59
C GLU A 360 1.07 18.46 41.39
N HIS A 361 2.09 17.98 40.69
CA HIS A 361 3.29 18.75 40.37
C HIS A 361 2.98 20.03 39.60
N ALA A 362 2.13 19.95 38.57
CA ALA A 362 1.70 21.12 37.80
C ALA A 362 0.91 22.14 38.65
N ARG A 363 0.10 21.67 39.59
CA ARG A 363 -0.66 22.54 40.52
C ARG A 363 0.25 23.25 41.50
N ASP A 364 1.22 22.55 42.06
CA ASP A 364 2.18 23.11 43.03
C ASP A 364 3.10 24.14 42.38
N ALA A 365 3.54 23.88 41.13
CA ALA A 365 4.31 24.81 40.33
C ALA A 365 3.48 25.97 39.76
N MET A 366 2.14 25.82 39.75
CA MET A 366 1.21 26.68 38.99
C MET A 366 1.56 26.77 37.49
N ASP A 367 2.12 25.69 36.94
CA ASP A 367 2.59 25.60 35.57
C ASP A 367 2.54 24.14 35.09
N LYS A 368 1.84 23.89 33.98
CA LYS A 368 1.77 22.54 33.38
C LYS A 368 3.07 22.15 32.67
N GLU A 369 3.89 23.13 32.25
CA GLU A 369 5.14 22.87 31.53
C GLU A 369 6.20 22.19 32.41
N VAL A 370 6.08 22.28 33.74
CA VAL A 370 7.04 21.66 34.69
C VAL A 370 7.17 20.14 34.50
N VAL A 371 6.11 19.48 34.07
CA VAL A 371 6.11 18.03 33.78
C VAL A 371 6.94 17.75 32.53
N ALA A 372 6.75 18.56 31.48
CA ALA A 372 7.53 18.45 30.25
C ALA A 372 9.01 18.79 30.46
N ASP A 373 9.30 19.75 31.34
CA ASP A 373 10.67 20.12 31.71
C ASP A 373 11.37 18.99 32.47
N ALA A 374 10.70 18.34 33.42
CA ALA A 374 11.23 17.17 34.12
C ALA A 374 11.53 16.01 33.15
N ILE A 375 10.61 15.71 32.22
CA ILE A 375 10.85 14.71 31.16
C ILE A 375 12.04 15.11 30.29
N ARG A 376 12.18 16.41 29.96
CA ARG A 376 13.30 16.92 29.14
C ARG A 376 14.65 16.72 29.83
N GLU A 377 14.73 16.96 31.15
CA GLU A 377 15.95 16.74 31.94
C GLU A 377 16.38 15.27 31.95
N GLU A 378 15.42 14.35 31.90
CA GLU A 378 15.71 12.92 31.83
C GLU A 378 16.16 12.47 30.43
N LEU A 379 15.52 12.96 29.37
CA LEU A 379 15.76 12.43 28.02
C LEU A 379 16.88 13.12 27.25
N VAL A 380 16.96 14.45 27.29
CA VAL A 380 17.78 15.20 26.32
C VAL A 380 19.28 14.95 26.53
N GLY A 381 19.95 14.58 25.45
CA GLY A 381 21.39 14.31 25.41
C GLY A 381 21.76 12.85 25.69
N ARG A 382 20.78 11.98 25.98
CA ARG A 382 20.99 10.54 26.13
C ARG A 382 20.61 9.80 24.86
N GLU A 383 21.13 8.59 24.71
CA GLU A 383 20.86 7.71 23.58
C GLU A 383 19.82 6.66 23.95
N PHE A 384 18.90 6.40 23.03
CA PHE A 384 17.81 5.45 23.23
C PHE A 384 17.68 4.50 22.06
N ARG A 385 17.35 3.26 22.38
CA ARG A 385 16.79 2.27 21.48
C ARG A 385 15.27 2.41 21.51
N VAL A 386 14.67 2.58 20.35
CA VAL A 386 13.23 2.77 20.21
C VAL A 386 12.68 1.78 19.20
N ARG A 387 11.69 0.98 19.59
CA ARG A 387 10.96 0.08 18.68
C ARG A 387 9.53 0.56 18.51
N GLY A 388 9.01 0.52 17.30
CA GLY A 388 7.58 0.67 17.06
C GLY A 388 7.23 0.96 15.61
N THR A 389 6.08 1.62 15.39
CA THR A 389 5.55 1.92 14.05
C THR A 389 5.97 3.30 13.56
N LEU A 390 6.70 3.32 12.44
CA LEU A 390 7.10 4.51 11.72
C LEU A 390 6.06 4.86 10.65
N SER A 391 5.57 6.10 10.71
CA SER A 391 4.74 6.69 9.66
C SER A 391 5.34 7.99 9.16
N ILE A 392 5.19 8.25 7.86
CA ILE A 392 5.70 9.45 7.20
C ILE A 392 4.54 10.16 6.52
N ASP A 393 4.32 11.41 6.89
CA ASP A 393 3.29 12.25 6.28
C ASP A 393 3.84 13.64 5.92
N ASP A 394 2.96 14.53 5.45
CA ASP A 394 3.31 15.91 5.10
C ASP A 394 3.91 16.73 6.26
N TYR A 395 3.76 16.28 7.50
CA TYR A 395 4.26 16.93 8.72
C TYR A 395 5.58 16.32 9.22
N GLY A 396 6.08 15.28 8.55
CA GLY A 396 7.35 14.61 8.83
C GLY A 396 7.16 13.19 9.34
N ALA A 397 8.27 12.59 9.79
CA ALA A 397 8.28 11.23 10.27
C ALA A 397 7.97 11.14 11.77
N ASN A 398 7.05 10.24 12.11
CA ASN A 398 6.65 9.95 13.48
C ASN A 398 6.86 8.45 13.76
N LEU A 399 7.56 8.13 14.85
CA LEU A 399 7.70 6.77 15.37
C LEU A 399 6.83 6.67 16.63
N ASN A 400 5.72 5.96 16.55
CA ASN A 400 4.94 5.62 17.75
C ASN A 400 5.65 4.45 18.42
N ALA A 401 6.19 4.67 19.61
CA ALA A 401 7.02 3.69 20.29
C ALA A 401 6.16 2.68 21.05
N ASP A 402 6.46 1.41 20.87
CA ASP A 402 6.00 0.30 21.73
C ASP A 402 7.06 -0.02 22.80
N GLU A 403 8.34 0.20 22.49
CA GLU A 403 9.45 0.08 23.43
C GLU A 403 10.37 1.30 23.34
N PHE A 404 10.83 1.78 24.50
CA PHE A 404 11.75 2.91 24.62
C PHE A 404 12.73 2.66 25.77
N ALA A 405 14.01 2.43 25.45
CA ALA A 405 15.02 2.04 26.44
C ALA A 405 16.31 2.86 26.27
N GLU A 406 16.83 3.40 27.37
CA GLU A 406 18.13 4.08 27.38
C GLU A 406 19.25 3.08 27.05
N VAL A 407 20.20 3.52 26.24
CA VAL A 407 21.42 2.77 25.96
C VAL A 407 22.46 3.09 27.02
N GLU A 408 22.63 2.17 27.96
CA GLU A 408 23.59 2.25 29.06
C GLU A 408 24.99 1.71 28.70
N ASP A 409 25.25 1.46 27.42
CA ASP A 409 26.55 0.95 26.96
C ASP A 409 27.68 1.93 27.32
N ASP A 410 28.81 1.40 27.78
CA ASP A 410 29.95 2.22 28.18
C ASP A 410 30.44 3.06 26.98
N PRO A 411 30.55 4.40 27.11
CA PRO A 411 30.96 5.24 26.00
C PRO A 411 32.34 4.88 25.40
N ALA A 412 33.25 4.29 26.19
CA ALA A 412 34.54 3.83 25.68
C ALA A 412 34.38 2.57 24.82
N ASP A 413 33.49 1.65 25.20
CA ASP A 413 33.20 0.45 24.41
C ASP A 413 32.54 0.84 23.07
N ARG A 414 31.59 1.78 23.09
CA ARG A 414 30.98 2.34 21.87
C ARG A 414 32.00 3.02 20.97
N ALA A 415 32.88 3.84 21.54
CA ALA A 415 33.95 4.50 20.80
C ALA A 415 34.94 3.48 20.19
N ALA A 416 35.24 2.40 20.90
CA ALA A 416 36.10 1.33 20.40
C ALA A 416 35.45 0.56 19.25
N ALA A 417 34.14 0.26 19.34
CA ALA A 417 33.38 -0.39 18.27
C ALA A 417 33.37 0.48 16.99
N LEU A 418 33.07 1.78 17.13
CA LEU A 418 33.08 2.71 15.99
C LEU A 418 34.47 2.82 15.35
N LEU A 419 35.54 2.89 16.14
CA LEU A 419 36.90 2.93 15.60
C LEU A 419 37.24 1.65 14.81
N ALA A 420 36.78 0.49 15.27
CA ALA A 420 37.02 -0.77 14.57
C ALA A 420 36.36 -0.84 13.18
N GLU A 421 35.25 -0.12 12.95
CA GLU A 421 34.59 -0.05 11.64
C GLU A 421 35.33 0.85 10.64
N VAL A 422 36.09 1.84 11.13
CA VAL A 422 36.81 2.82 10.31
C VAL A 422 38.24 2.37 9.98
N ASP A 423 38.82 1.47 10.79
CA ASP A 423 40.18 0.93 10.62
C ASP A 423 40.28 -0.24 9.61
N VAL A 424 39.24 -0.50 8.80
CA VAL A 424 39.19 -1.57 7.76
C VAL A 424 39.54 -1.07 6.37
#